data_AF-A2BVJ1-F1
#
_entry.id   AF-A2BVJ1-F1
#
_cell.length_a   1.000
_cell.length_b   1.000
_cell.length_c   1.000
_cell.angle_alpha   90.00
_cell.angle_beta   90.00
_cell.angle_gamma   90.00
#
_symmetry.space_group_name_H-M   'P 1'
#
loop_
_entity.id
_entity.type
_entity.pdbx_description
1 polymer ?
#
loop_
_entity_poly.entity_id
_entity_poly.type
_entity_poly.pdbx_seq_one_letter_code
_entity_poly.pdbx_strand_id
1 'polypeptide(L)'
;MTPNKKIDSIQNFKKSDWELDFYSRPIIEKNGKKRWELIISSSKTFKTEDIFLWNKICPANEVNSIWLTKSLNEALNDAERKGWEKPSKIRFWRASMKSIIKKSIENIGIEALVSRRTYELFDRIEFLEKEVYPLENGYVRGVLAPTFTSRIANDPTPLPEAVRGDALTISEISIEELKSAENWPIEFGDIFPIKKSLKNENLVPGLRLFSKERSLALAAWFSSLEPVKLHIEKNQLILEASEDNKWLVTDLSEKVAKELNNKFTQNKNDSFGYQFISIQSTPFIEKFAGFWILRDIELIS
;
A
#
# COMPACT_ATOMS: atom_id res chain seq x y z
N MET A 1 54.44 17.85 2.21
CA MET A 1 53.08 18.13 2.70
C MET A 1 52.09 17.77 1.60
N THR A 2 51.58 16.55 1.65
CA THR A 2 50.60 16.05 0.68
C THR A 2 49.21 16.33 1.27
N PRO A 3 48.31 17.07 0.59
CA PRO A 3 46.99 17.32 1.12
C PRO A 3 46.17 16.03 1.06
N ASN A 4 45.79 15.56 2.23
CA ASN A 4 44.92 14.41 2.44
C ASN A 4 43.53 14.78 1.89
N LYS A 5 43.21 14.33 0.67
CA LYS A 5 41.83 14.36 0.15
C LYS A 5 41.01 13.39 1.00
N LYS A 6 40.27 13.91 1.97
CA LYS A 6 39.09 13.21 2.50
C LYS A 6 38.16 12.98 1.32
N ILE A 7 38.15 11.75 0.84
CA ILE A 7 37.05 11.25 0.01
C ILE A 7 35.93 11.01 1.01
N ASP A 8 35.14 12.03 1.29
CA ASP A 8 33.81 11.81 1.86
C ASP A 8 33.03 11.07 0.77
N SER A 9 33.03 9.74 0.85
CA SER A 9 32.10 8.93 0.07
C SER A 9 30.71 9.34 0.55
N ILE A 10 30.03 10.19 -0.21
CA ILE A 10 28.62 10.48 -0.02
C ILE A 10 27.91 9.15 -0.22
N GLN A 11 27.69 8.42 0.87
CA GLN A 11 26.91 7.20 0.85
C GLN A 11 25.47 7.66 0.59
N ASN A 12 25.03 7.53 -0.65
CA ASN A 12 23.64 7.82 -1.02
C ASN A 12 22.76 6.75 -0.40
N PHE A 13 22.22 7.04 0.78
CA PHE A 13 21.26 6.17 1.42
C PHE A 13 19.95 6.15 0.62
N LYS A 14 19.33 4.98 0.53
CA LYS A 14 18.02 4.80 -0.11
C LYS A 14 16.95 5.30 0.84
N LYS A 15 16.08 6.18 0.34
CA LYS A 15 14.97 6.75 1.12
C LYS A 15 13.65 6.15 0.67
N SER A 16 12.95 5.49 1.58
CA SER A 16 11.58 5.02 1.37
C SER A 16 10.88 4.85 2.71
N ASP A 17 9.56 5.04 2.72
CA ASP A 17 8.73 4.74 3.88
C ASP A 17 8.60 3.22 4.08
N TRP A 18 8.20 2.81 5.28
CA TRP A 18 8.02 1.39 5.59
C TRP A 18 6.56 1.00 5.68
N GLU A 19 6.33 -0.28 5.50
CA GLU A 19 5.06 -0.98 5.63
C GLU A 19 5.29 -2.10 6.65
N LEU A 20 4.38 -2.24 7.62
CA LEU A 20 4.58 -3.11 8.77
C LEU A 20 3.36 -3.99 9.03
N ASP A 21 3.61 -5.28 9.21
CA ASP A 21 2.68 -6.22 9.82
C ASP A 21 3.28 -6.84 11.09
N PHE A 22 2.52 -6.83 12.18
CA PHE A 22 2.90 -7.54 13.41
C PHE A 22 1.70 -8.36 13.88
N TYR A 23 1.72 -9.65 13.55
CA TYR A 23 0.57 -10.53 13.77
C TYR A 23 0.96 -12.01 13.87
N SER A 24 0.01 -12.85 14.27
CA SER A 24 0.20 -14.30 14.30
C SER A 24 0.29 -14.92 12.91
N ARG A 25 1.07 -15.99 12.76
CA ARG A 25 1.28 -16.77 11.53
C ARG A 25 0.71 -18.19 11.66
N PRO A 26 0.43 -18.90 10.54
CA PRO A 26 -0.14 -20.26 10.54
C PRO A 26 0.89 -21.33 10.96
N ILE A 27 1.69 -21.06 11.99
CA ILE A 27 2.73 -21.96 12.51
C ILE A 27 2.52 -22.12 14.02
N ILE A 28 2.50 -23.36 14.48
CA ILE A 28 2.48 -23.71 15.90
C ILE A 28 3.90 -24.05 16.34
N GLU A 29 4.41 -23.28 17.28
CA GLU A 29 5.72 -23.49 17.86
C GLU A 29 5.76 -24.75 18.74
N LYS A 30 6.97 -25.22 19.07
CA LYS A 30 7.17 -26.41 19.93
C LYS A 30 6.47 -26.34 21.29
N ASN A 31 6.18 -25.14 21.77
CA ASN A 31 5.45 -24.88 23.02
C ASN A 31 3.92 -24.92 22.87
N GLY A 32 3.40 -25.28 21.69
CA GLY A 32 1.98 -25.33 21.37
C GLY A 32 1.32 -23.98 21.09
N LYS A 33 2.05 -22.87 21.14
CA LYS A 33 1.51 -21.52 20.88
C LYS A 33 1.67 -21.14 19.42
N LYS A 34 0.76 -20.27 18.93
CA LYS A 34 0.89 -19.66 17.61
C LYS A 34 2.15 -18.80 17.52
N ARG A 35 2.87 -18.89 16.40
CA ARG A 35 3.97 -17.99 16.06
C ARG A 35 3.43 -16.58 15.88
N TRP A 36 4.14 -15.60 16.43
CA TRP A 36 3.99 -14.19 16.08
C TRP A 36 5.20 -13.74 15.28
N GLU A 37 5.01 -12.81 14.36
CA GLU A 37 6.10 -12.32 13.54
C GLU A 37 5.89 -10.84 13.17
N LEU A 38 6.97 -10.07 13.29
CA LEU A 38 7.09 -8.73 12.73
C LEU A 38 7.65 -8.85 11.31
N ILE A 39 6.95 -8.31 10.33
CA ILE A 39 7.35 -8.24 8.93
C ILE A 39 7.36 -6.76 8.54
N ILE A 40 8.47 -6.32 7.95
CA ILE A 40 8.70 -4.96 7.48
C ILE A 40 9.14 -5.04 6.02
N SER A 41 8.54 -4.21 5.18
CA SER A 41 9.03 -3.90 3.85
C SER A 41 9.17 -2.38 3.67
N SER A 42 10.13 -1.92 2.86
CA SER A 42 10.04 -0.56 2.33
C SER A 42 9.02 -0.49 1.21
N SER A 43 8.35 0.65 1.04
CA SER A 43 7.53 0.89 -0.15
C SER A 43 8.42 1.00 -1.39
N LYS A 44 7.89 0.57 -2.53
CA LYS A 44 8.57 0.72 -3.82
C LYS A 44 8.44 2.14 -4.33
N THR A 45 9.53 2.71 -4.86
CA THR A 45 9.51 4.03 -5.50
C THR A 45 10.34 4.00 -6.77
N PHE A 46 10.15 4.97 -7.67
CA PHE A 46 11.01 5.08 -8.85
C PHE A 46 12.47 5.40 -8.50
N LYS A 47 12.70 6.04 -7.35
CA LYS A 47 14.05 6.37 -6.85
C LYS A 47 14.76 5.17 -6.22
N THR A 48 14.03 4.12 -5.85
CA THR A 48 14.56 2.95 -5.14
C THR A 48 13.97 1.67 -5.73
N GLU A 49 14.65 1.08 -6.72
CA GLU A 49 14.22 -0.20 -7.30
C GLU A 49 14.30 -1.37 -6.29
N ASP A 50 15.26 -1.32 -5.37
CA ASP A 50 15.41 -2.32 -4.30
C ASP A 50 14.32 -2.17 -3.23
N ILE A 51 14.02 -3.26 -2.53
CA ILE A 51 13.12 -3.28 -1.38
C ILE A 51 13.90 -3.73 -0.14
N PHE A 52 13.82 -2.96 0.94
CA PHE A 52 14.24 -3.41 2.25
C PHE A 52 13.22 -4.41 2.77
N LEU A 53 13.65 -5.64 3.08
CA LEU A 53 12.82 -6.65 3.73
C LEU A 53 13.45 -7.06 5.05
N TRP A 54 12.62 -7.13 6.09
CA TRP A 54 13.05 -7.53 7.42
C TRP A 54 11.94 -8.27 8.16
N ASN A 55 12.28 -9.42 8.75
CA ASN A 55 11.34 -10.31 9.42
C ASN A 55 11.93 -10.75 10.75
N LYS A 56 11.12 -10.83 11.80
CA LYS A 56 11.55 -11.37 13.09
C LYS A 56 10.42 -12.06 13.85
N ILE A 57 10.71 -13.30 14.27
CA ILE A 57 9.80 -14.10 15.09
C ILE A 57 9.73 -13.53 16.51
N CYS A 58 8.51 -13.40 17.01
CA CYS A 58 8.18 -12.95 18.36
C CYS A 58 7.64 -14.13 19.19
N PRO A 59 8.17 -14.39 20.39
CA PRO A 59 7.53 -15.29 21.34
C PRO A 59 6.13 -14.80 21.70
N ALA A 60 5.15 -15.71 21.77
CA ALA A 60 3.75 -15.35 22.04
C ALA A 60 3.53 -14.64 23.40
N ASN A 61 4.42 -14.86 24.37
CA ASN A 61 4.40 -14.19 25.68
C ASN A 61 5.07 -12.79 25.68
N GLU A 62 5.68 -12.39 24.57
CA GLU A 62 6.39 -11.11 24.42
C GLU A 62 5.68 -10.17 23.42
N VAL A 63 4.47 -10.51 23.00
CA VAL A 63 3.66 -9.69 22.10
C VAL A 63 3.18 -8.44 22.82
N ASN A 64 4.04 -7.41 22.83
CA ASN A 64 3.80 -6.14 23.50
C ASN A 64 4.64 -5.02 22.87
N SER A 65 4.38 -3.77 23.29
CA SER A 65 5.06 -2.60 22.73
C SER A 65 6.56 -2.52 23.06
N ILE A 66 7.02 -3.13 24.15
CA ILE A 66 8.44 -3.12 24.54
C ILE A 66 9.24 -3.96 23.55
N TRP A 67 8.79 -5.19 23.30
CA TRP A 67 9.41 -6.07 22.32
C TRP A 67 9.39 -5.45 20.93
N LEU A 68 8.24 -4.91 20.51
CA LEU A 68 8.09 -4.32 19.19
C LEU A 68 8.97 -3.08 18.99
N THR A 69 9.06 -2.19 19.98
CA THR A 69 9.97 -1.02 19.94
C THR A 69 11.44 -1.46 19.80
N LYS A 70 11.86 -2.48 20.57
CA LYS A 70 13.22 -3.03 20.46
C LYS A 70 13.49 -3.60 19.07
N SER A 71 12.58 -4.43 18.55
CA SER A 71 12.70 -5.05 17.24
C SER A 71 12.70 -4.02 16.10
N LEU A 72 11.97 -2.91 16.23
CA LEU A 72 12.04 -1.83 15.24
C LEU A 72 13.40 -1.11 15.24
N ASN A 73 14.01 -0.89 16.40
CA ASN A 73 15.38 -0.35 16.45
C ASN A 73 16.40 -1.30 15.81
N GLU A 74 16.25 -2.61 16.01
CA GLU A 74 17.08 -3.60 15.32
C GLU A 74 16.89 -3.52 13.80
N ALA A 75 15.65 -3.41 13.31
CA ALA A 75 15.36 -3.23 11.90
C ALA A 75 15.97 -1.93 11.34
N LEU A 76 15.93 -0.82 12.08
CA LEU A 76 16.57 0.45 11.69
C LEU A 76 18.09 0.31 11.56
N ASN A 77 18.74 -0.32 12.54
CA ASN A 77 20.18 -0.55 12.50
C ASN A 77 20.59 -1.47 11.33
N ASP A 78 19.77 -2.48 11.03
CA ASP A 78 19.98 -3.36 9.87
C ASP A 78 19.76 -2.63 8.54
N ALA A 79 18.77 -1.73 8.48
CA ALA A 79 18.47 -0.90 7.33
C ALA A 79 19.63 0.07 7.04
N GLU A 80 20.12 0.77 8.06
CA GLU A 80 21.27 1.67 7.96
C GLU A 80 22.51 0.92 7.45
N ARG A 81 22.81 -0.25 8.02
CA ARG A 81 23.91 -1.12 7.53
C ARG A 81 23.75 -1.55 6.07
N LYS A 82 22.52 -1.64 5.57
CA LYS A 82 22.19 -1.94 4.16
C LYS A 82 22.07 -0.69 3.29
N GLY A 83 22.42 0.50 3.82
CA GLY A 83 22.38 1.77 3.09
C GLY A 83 20.98 2.33 2.92
N TRP A 84 20.08 2.13 3.89
CA TRP A 84 18.75 2.74 3.91
C TRP A 84 18.64 3.84 4.98
N GLU A 85 17.99 4.94 4.62
CA GLU A 85 17.66 5.99 5.60
C GLU A 85 16.54 5.52 6.53
N LYS A 86 16.45 6.19 7.69
CA LYS A 86 15.28 6.08 8.57
C LYS A 86 14.03 6.53 7.79
N PRO A 87 12.94 5.73 7.75
CA PRO A 87 11.72 6.11 7.03
C PRO A 87 11.07 7.31 7.70
N SER A 88 10.33 8.11 6.91
CA SER A 88 9.60 9.26 7.46
C SER A 88 8.30 8.81 8.15
N LYS A 89 7.65 7.79 7.59
CA LYS A 89 6.46 7.15 8.16
C LYS A 89 6.49 5.62 8.02
N ILE A 90 5.69 4.96 8.86
CA ILE A 90 5.42 3.52 8.78
C ILE A 90 3.92 3.29 8.66
N ARG A 91 3.49 2.61 7.59
CA ARG A 91 2.11 2.21 7.35
C ARG A 91 1.79 0.85 7.96
N PHE A 92 0.62 0.72 8.58
CA PHE A 92 0.12 -0.54 9.13
C PHE A 92 -1.41 -0.54 9.22
N TRP A 93 -2.05 -1.70 9.41
CA TRP A 93 -3.52 -1.79 9.33
C TRP A 93 -4.18 -2.84 10.26
N ARG A 94 -3.42 -3.47 11.16
CA ARG A 94 -3.97 -4.46 12.12
C ARG A 94 -4.72 -3.77 13.28
N ALA A 95 -6.05 -3.63 13.20
CA ALA A 95 -6.86 -3.02 14.28
C ALA A 95 -6.57 -3.57 15.67
N SER A 96 -6.58 -4.90 15.82
CA SER A 96 -6.37 -5.56 17.12
C SER A 96 -4.98 -5.28 17.70
N MET A 97 -4.01 -4.91 16.85
CA MET A 97 -2.64 -4.58 17.25
C MET A 97 -2.35 -3.07 17.16
N LYS A 98 -3.36 -2.25 16.86
CA LYS A 98 -3.20 -0.84 16.51
C LYS A 98 -2.52 -0.02 17.59
N SER A 99 -2.94 -0.20 18.85
CA SER A 99 -2.36 0.52 20.00
C SER A 99 -0.90 0.14 20.24
N ILE A 100 -0.58 -1.16 20.14
CA ILE A 100 0.78 -1.70 20.32
C ILE A 100 1.70 -1.20 19.20
N ILE A 101 1.27 -1.31 17.95
CA ILE A 101 2.04 -0.90 16.77
C ILE A 101 2.27 0.61 16.78
N LYS A 102 1.20 1.40 16.90
CA LYS A 102 1.28 2.87 16.92
C LYS A 102 2.25 3.36 17.99
N LYS A 103 2.07 2.91 19.23
CA LYS A 103 2.95 3.29 20.36
C LYS A 103 4.41 2.94 20.08
N SER A 104 4.68 1.78 19.48
CA SER A 104 6.06 1.33 19.24
C SER A 104 6.76 2.12 18.13
N ILE A 105 6.02 2.53 17.09
CA ILE A 105 6.52 3.39 16.01
C ILE A 105 6.77 4.82 16.52
N GLU A 106 5.86 5.36 17.35
CA GLU A 106 6.02 6.69 17.94
C GLU A 106 7.20 6.75 18.93
N ASN A 107 7.44 5.68 19.69
CA ASN A 107 8.58 5.58 20.61
C ASN A 107 9.95 5.68 19.93
N ILE A 108 10.06 5.29 18.66
CA ILE A 108 11.30 5.44 17.86
C ILE A 108 11.32 6.75 17.06
N GLY A 109 10.35 7.63 17.28
CA GLY A 109 10.24 8.94 16.65
C GLY A 109 10.01 8.85 15.14
N ILE A 110 9.08 8.01 14.71
CA ILE A 110 8.62 7.90 13.31
C ILE A 110 7.10 8.12 13.29
N GLU A 111 6.59 8.68 12.20
CA GLU A 111 5.14 8.86 12.03
C GLU A 111 4.46 7.50 11.81
N ALA A 112 3.45 7.20 12.62
CA ALA A 112 2.64 5.99 12.50
C ALA A 112 1.38 6.28 11.69
N LEU A 113 1.24 5.67 10.50
CA LEU A 113 0.11 5.89 9.61
C LEU A 113 -0.75 4.63 9.48
N VAL A 114 -2.04 4.74 9.81
CA VAL A 114 -2.96 3.62 9.70
C VAL A 114 -3.50 3.55 8.28
N SER A 115 -3.07 2.56 7.51
CA SER A 115 -3.38 2.45 6.08
C SER A 115 -3.11 1.04 5.57
N ARG A 116 -4.01 0.53 4.73
CA ARG A 116 -3.82 -0.70 3.94
C ARG A 116 -3.05 -0.46 2.64
N ARG A 117 -2.58 0.76 2.39
CA ARG A 117 -1.76 1.09 1.23
C ARG A 117 -0.33 0.58 1.44
N THR A 118 -0.22 -0.74 1.64
CA THR A 118 0.98 -1.50 2.02
C THR A 118 1.20 -2.65 1.02
N TYR A 119 1.36 -2.31 -0.26
CA TYR A 119 1.32 -3.28 -1.35
C TYR A 119 2.55 -4.21 -1.37
N GLU A 120 3.72 -3.72 -1.01
CA GLU A 120 4.95 -4.53 -0.97
C GLU A 120 4.92 -5.50 0.21
N LEU A 121 4.33 -5.07 1.33
CA LEU A 121 4.10 -5.91 2.50
C LEU A 121 3.14 -7.05 2.17
N PHE A 122 2.10 -6.79 1.38
CA PHE A 122 1.20 -7.84 0.92
C PHE A 122 1.91 -8.88 0.05
N ASP A 123 2.68 -8.44 -0.95
CA ASP A 123 3.47 -9.36 -1.77
C ASP A 123 4.46 -10.18 -0.91
N ARG A 124 5.05 -9.56 0.12
CA ARG A 124 5.94 -10.26 1.07
C ARG A 124 5.21 -11.29 1.91
N ILE A 125 4.05 -10.94 2.47
CA ILE A 125 3.24 -11.87 3.28
C ILE A 125 2.77 -13.04 2.41
N GLU A 126 2.27 -12.76 1.20
CA GLU A 126 1.84 -13.79 0.24
C GLU A 126 2.99 -14.76 -0.09
N PHE A 127 4.19 -14.24 -0.36
CA PHE A 127 5.38 -15.07 -0.59
C PHE A 127 5.68 -15.96 0.61
N LEU A 128 5.65 -15.42 1.84
CA LEU A 128 5.91 -16.21 3.04
C LEU A 128 4.87 -17.31 3.23
N GLU A 129 3.58 -17.00 3.02
CA GLU A 129 2.48 -17.94 3.19
C GLU A 129 2.46 -19.06 2.14
N LYS A 130 2.93 -18.80 0.91
CA LYS A 130 2.97 -19.78 -0.16
C LYS A 130 4.26 -20.60 -0.20
N GLU A 131 5.40 -19.93 -0.04
CA GLU A 131 6.71 -20.52 -0.37
C GLU A 131 7.52 -20.87 0.88
N VAL A 132 7.26 -20.24 2.03
CA VAL A 132 8.10 -20.40 3.24
C VAL A 132 7.38 -21.19 4.33
N TYR A 133 6.27 -20.67 4.86
CA TYR A 133 5.57 -21.29 5.98
C TYR A 133 5.13 -22.73 5.72
N PRO A 134 4.66 -23.14 4.53
CA PRO A 134 4.27 -24.52 4.27
C PRO A 134 5.40 -25.54 4.41
N LEU A 135 6.65 -25.08 4.32
CA LEU A 135 7.85 -25.91 4.47
C LEU A 135 8.36 -25.95 5.92
N GLU A 136 7.79 -25.14 6.82
CA GLU A 136 8.21 -25.07 8.20
C GLU A 136 7.51 -26.11 9.09
N ASN A 137 8.25 -26.59 10.10
CA ASN A 137 7.69 -27.48 11.10
C ASN A 137 6.59 -26.78 11.91
N GLY A 138 5.47 -27.48 12.10
CA GLY A 138 4.33 -26.93 12.85
C GLY A 138 3.40 -26.06 12.02
N TYR A 139 3.57 -25.99 10.70
CA TYR A 139 2.62 -25.33 9.81
C TYR A 139 1.24 -25.98 9.89
N VAL A 140 0.20 -25.15 10.01
CA VAL A 140 -1.20 -25.60 10.06
C VAL A 140 -1.97 -24.97 8.92
N ARG A 141 -2.48 -25.79 8.00
CA ARG A 141 -3.38 -25.34 6.92
C ARG A 141 -4.70 -24.84 7.51
N GLY A 142 -5.15 -23.67 7.07
CA GLY A 142 -6.50 -23.15 7.37
C GLY A 142 -6.64 -22.32 8.65
N VAL A 143 -5.57 -22.10 9.43
CA VAL A 143 -5.60 -21.15 10.56
C VAL A 143 -5.01 -19.82 10.12
N LEU A 144 -5.78 -19.04 9.36
CA LEU A 144 -5.31 -17.75 8.88
C LEU A 144 -5.65 -16.63 9.84
N ALA A 145 -4.82 -15.59 9.79
CA ALA A 145 -5.15 -14.31 10.38
C ALA A 145 -6.47 -13.80 9.76
N PRO A 146 -7.34 -13.12 10.54
CA PRO A 146 -8.53 -12.52 9.99
C PRO A 146 -8.17 -11.66 8.77
N THR A 147 -8.81 -11.92 7.64
CA THR A 147 -8.72 -11.11 6.42
C THR A 147 -9.40 -9.77 6.65
N PHE A 148 -9.19 -8.81 5.75
CA PHE A 148 -9.90 -7.52 5.75
C PHE A 148 -11.41 -7.66 5.83
N THR A 149 -11.93 -8.68 5.16
CA THR A 149 -13.35 -9.01 5.02
C THR A 149 -13.97 -9.67 6.25
N SER A 150 -13.17 -10.02 7.26
CA SER A 150 -13.66 -10.64 8.50
C SER A 150 -14.30 -9.65 9.49
N ARG A 151 -14.24 -8.35 9.22
CA ARG A 151 -14.97 -7.32 9.99
C ARG A 151 -16.40 -7.18 9.45
N ILE A 152 -17.31 -6.73 10.31
CA ILE A 152 -18.61 -6.19 9.85
C ILE A 152 -18.28 -5.11 8.82
N ALA A 153 -18.68 -5.32 7.57
CA ALA A 153 -18.40 -4.38 6.51
C ALA A 153 -19.04 -3.04 6.89
N ASN A 154 -18.23 -1.98 7.01
CA ASN A 154 -18.78 -0.64 7.13
C ASN A 154 -19.61 -0.35 5.88
N ASP A 155 -20.80 0.23 6.04
CA ASP A 155 -21.57 0.69 4.88
C ASP A 155 -20.81 1.83 4.19
N PRO A 156 -20.77 1.88 2.85
CA PRO A 156 -20.14 2.98 2.15
C PRO A 156 -20.78 4.32 2.51
N THR A 157 -19.95 5.32 2.79
CA THR A 157 -20.41 6.70 3.03
C THR A 157 -20.02 7.61 1.86
N PRO A 158 -20.77 8.67 1.54
CA PRO A 158 -20.39 9.58 0.46
C PRO A 158 -18.99 10.16 0.65
N LEU A 159 -18.21 10.29 -0.43
CA LEU A 159 -16.92 11.00 -0.41
C LEU A 159 -17.05 12.36 0.29
N PRO A 160 -16.05 12.85 1.05
CA PRO A 160 -16.07 14.21 1.58
C PRO A 160 -16.18 15.25 0.45
N GLU A 161 -16.92 16.33 0.67
CA GLU A 161 -17.14 17.36 -0.36
C GLU A 161 -15.83 17.93 -0.93
N ALA A 162 -14.83 18.11 -0.07
CA ALA A 162 -13.50 18.59 -0.43
C ALA A 162 -12.79 17.75 -1.50
N VAL A 163 -13.16 16.47 -1.64
CA VAL A 163 -12.54 15.51 -2.59
C VAL A 163 -13.50 15.06 -3.71
N ARG A 164 -14.73 15.58 -3.77
CA ARG A 164 -15.64 15.34 -4.90
C ARG A 164 -15.25 16.24 -6.06
N GLY A 165 -15.01 15.70 -7.24
CA GLY A 165 -14.82 16.50 -8.46
C GLY A 165 -16.12 17.15 -8.95
N ASP A 166 -16.00 18.12 -9.86
CA ASP A 166 -17.12 18.72 -10.59
C ASP A 166 -17.66 17.73 -11.64
N ALA A 167 -16.79 16.86 -12.15
CA ALA A 167 -17.13 15.74 -13.00
C ALA A 167 -16.20 14.55 -12.73
N LEU A 168 -16.63 13.37 -13.15
CA LEU A 168 -15.80 12.16 -13.13
C LEU A 168 -16.00 11.36 -14.40
N THR A 169 -14.98 10.59 -14.78
CA THR A 169 -15.08 9.56 -15.81
C THR A 169 -14.30 8.32 -15.40
N ILE A 170 -14.71 7.19 -15.94
CA ILE A 170 -13.93 5.95 -15.86
C ILE A 170 -13.15 5.84 -17.17
N SER A 171 -11.86 5.53 -17.09
CA SER A 171 -11.03 5.33 -18.26
C SER A 171 -9.99 4.24 -18.03
N GLU A 172 -9.25 3.92 -19.08
CA GLU A 172 -8.17 2.95 -19.07
C GLU A 172 -6.88 3.62 -19.54
N ILE A 173 -5.75 3.21 -18.98
CA ILE A 173 -4.41 3.63 -19.38
C ILE A 173 -3.60 2.35 -19.64
N SER A 174 -2.77 2.32 -20.67
CA SER A 174 -1.93 1.16 -20.94
C SER A 174 -0.84 0.98 -19.87
N ILE A 175 -0.38 -0.26 -19.69
CA ILE A 175 0.79 -0.55 -18.85
C ILE A 175 2.03 0.18 -19.37
N GLU A 176 2.17 0.34 -20.69
CA GLU A 176 3.25 1.12 -21.30
C GLU A 176 3.26 2.58 -20.82
N GLU A 177 2.11 3.24 -20.88
CA GLU A 177 1.96 4.61 -20.38
C GLU A 177 2.26 4.70 -18.88
N LEU A 178 1.73 3.78 -18.06
CA LEU A 178 2.00 3.79 -16.61
C LEU A 178 3.48 3.54 -16.27
N LYS A 179 4.22 2.76 -17.08
CA LYS A 179 5.67 2.60 -16.92
C LYS A 179 6.42 3.93 -17.14
N SER A 180 5.85 4.85 -17.90
CA SER A 180 6.41 6.19 -18.14
C SER A 180 6.03 7.24 -17.07
N ALA A 181 5.20 6.86 -16.08
CA ALA A 181 4.59 7.80 -15.15
C ALA A 181 5.56 8.59 -14.26
N GLU A 182 6.80 8.10 -14.10
CA GLU A 182 7.87 8.84 -13.40
C GLU A 182 8.11 10.23 -14.01
N ASN A 183 7.91 10.36 -15.32
CA ASN A 183 8.17 11.59 -16.06
C ASN A 183 6.93 12.49 -16.19
N TRP A 184 5.78 12.09 -15.63
CA TRP A 184 4.56 12.87 -15.73
C TRP A 184 4.59 14.09 -14.81
N PRO A 185 4.07 15.24 -15.26
CA PRO A 185 3.94 16.42 -14.41
C PRO A 185 2.78 16.23 -13.39
N ILE A 186 3.12 15.72 -12.22
CA ILE A 186 2.20 15.39 -11.12
C ILE A 186 2.56 16.25 -9.90
N GLU A 187 1.58 16.99 -9.36
CA GLU A 187 1.77 17.81 -8.14
C GLU A 187 1.63 17.00 -6.85
N PHE A 188 0.56 16.20 -6.75
CA PHE A 188 0.30 15.30 -5.62
C PHE A 188 0.14 13.86 -6.09
N GLY A 189 0.60 12.90 -5.32
CA GLY A 189 0.40 11.53 -5.73
C GLY A 189 1.25 10.54 -5.00
N ASP A 190 1.00 9.29 -5.35
CA ASP A 190 1.78 8.16 -4.89
C ASP A 190 1.82 7.17 -6.04
N ILE A 191 2.87 7.33 -6.84
CA ILE A 191 3.20 6.53 -8.03
C ILE A 191 4.41 5.67 -7.72
N PHE A 192 4.42 4.47 -8.28
CA PHE A 192 5.48 3.50 -8.06
C PHE A 192 5.68 2.62 -9.31
N PRO A 193 6.88 2.05 -9.50
CA PRO A 193 7.21 1.28 -10.68
C PRO A 193 6.32 0.04 -10.85
N ILE A 194 5.62 0.00 -11.99
CA ILE A 194 4.82 -1.15 -12.44
C ILE A 194 5.70 -2.39 -12.69
N LYS A 195 5.19 -3.59 -12.42
CA LYS A 195 5.92 -4.85 -12.65
C LYS A 195 6.37 -5.00 -14.11
N LYS A 196 7.67 -5.24 -14.31
CA LYS A 196 8.30 -5.35 -15.64
C LYS A 196 7.73 -6.54 -16.47
N SER A 197 7.23 -7.58 -15.81
CA SER A 197 6.65 -8.78 -16.45
C SER A 197 5.29 -8.55 -17.11
N LEU A 198 4.65 -7.40 -16.89
CA LEU A 198 3.36 -7.08 -17.50
C LEU A 198 3.50 -6.65 -18.95
N LYS A 199 2.59 -7.17 -19.78
CA LYS A 199 2.41 -6.83 -21.18
C LYS A 199 2.04 -5.37 -21.32
N ASN A 200 2.64 -4.67 -22.29
CA ASN A 200 2.52 -3.22 -22.46
C ASN A 200 1.10 -2.81 -22.89
N GLU A 201 0.46 -3.64 -23.70
CA GLU A 201 -0.87 -3.45 -24.26
C GLU A 201 -2.00 -3.68 -23.25
N ASN A 202 -1.71 -4.27 -22.09
CA ASN A 202 -2.72 -4.47 -21.05
C ASN A 202 -3.24 -3.11 -20.58
N LEU A 203 -4.56 -3.01 -20.44
CA LEU A 203 -5.24 -1.81 -20.01
C LEU A 203 -5.51 -1.87 -18.50
N VAL A 204 -5.16 -0.78 -17.82
CA VAL A 204 -5.39 -0.57 -16.39
C VAL A 204 -6.58 0.36 -16.21
N PRO A 205 -7.69 -0.10 -15.60
CA PRO A 205 -8.86 0.73 -15.37
C PRO A 205 -8.63 1.71 -14.22
N GLY A 206 -9.24 2.89 -14.29
CA GLY A 206 -9.13 3.90 -13.25
C GLY A 206 -10.21 4.97 -13.30
N LEU A 207 -10.18 5.82 -12.28
CA LEU A 207 -11.09 6.95 -12.09
C LEU A 207 -10.37 8.25 -12.43
N ARG A 208 -10.99 9.07 -13.26
CA ARG A 208 -10.58 10.46 -13.50
C ARG A 208 -11.57 11.37 -12.80
N LEU A 209 -11.05 12.26 -11.95
CA LEU A 209 -11.80 13.33 -11.30
C LEU A 209 -11.38 14.66 -11.91
N PHE A 210 -12.36 15.49 -12.24
CA PHE A 210 -12.12 16.81 -12.79
C PHE A 210 -12.63 17.87 -11.86
N SER A 211 -11.84 18.93 -11.65
CA SER A 211 -12.37 20.15 -11.08
C SER A 211 -11.67 21.39 -11.60
N LYS A 212 -12.42 22.26 -12.26
CA LYS A 212 -11.87 23.37 -13.06
C LYS A 212 -11.03 24.32 -12.21
N GLU A 213 -11.53 24.67 -11.03
CA GLU A 213 -10.96 25.72 -10.18
C GLU A 213 -10.18 25.18 -8.98
N ARG A 214 -10.51 23.98 -8.50
CA ARG A 214 -9.98 23.43 -7.24
C ARG A 214 -9.27 22.09 -7.40
N SER A 215 -8.83 21.70 -8.61
CA SER A 215 -8.12 20.42 -8.81
C SER A 215 -6.90 20.24 -7.90
N LEU A 216 -6.09 21.28 -7.70
CA LEU A 216 -4.91 21.22 -6.83
C LEU A 216 -5.28 21.05 -5.35
N ALA A 217 -6.24 21.83 -4.86
CA ALA A 217 -6.74 21.71 -3.50
C ALA A 217 -7.40 20.33 -3.27
N LEU A 218 -8.22 19.89 -4.23
CA LEU A 218 -8.86 18.57 -4.23
C LEU A 218 -7.79 17.47 -4.11
N ALA A 219 -6.72 17.53 -4.91
CA ALA A 219 -5.62 16.56 -4.87
C ALA A 219 -4.85 16.55 -3.54
N ALA A 220 -4.64 17.73 -2.94
CA ALA A 220 -4.05 17.84 -1.60
C ALA A 220 -4.93 17.15 -0.53
N TRP A 221 -6.24 17.44 -0.53
CA TRP A 221 -7.19 16.77 0.35
C TRP A 221 -7.27 15.27 0.07
N PHE A 222 -7.22 14.86 -1.19
CA PHE A 222 -7.30 13.45 -1.61
C PHE A 222 -6.13 12.62 -1.07
N SER A 223 -4.94 13.22 -0.99
CA SER A 223 -3.75 12.58 -0.40
C SER A 223 -4.00 12.06 1.03
N SER A 224 -4.84 12.76 1.80
CA SER A 224 -5.15 12.38 3.19
C SER A 224 -6.04 11.15 3.31
N LEU A 225 -6.73 10.75 2.24
CA LEU A 225 -7.62 9.59 2.27
C LEU A 225 -6.85 8.27 2.34
N GLU A 226 -5.60 8.25 1.84
CA GLU A 226 -4.82 7.02 1.61
C GLU A 226 -5.62 6.01 0.73
N PRO A 227 -5.88 6.33 -0.56
CA PRO A 227 -6.71 5.49 -1.43
C PRO A 227 -6.08 4.09 -1.59
N VAL A 228 -6.83 3.01 -1.47
CA VAL A 228 -6.30 1.64 -1.49
C VAL A 228 -6.72 0.90 -2.76
N LYS A 229 -8.02 0.90 -3.07
CA LYS A 229 -8.56 0.26 -4.27
C LYS A 229 -9.94 0.79 -4.61
N LEU A 230 -10.32 0.67 -5.88
CA LEU A 230 -11.67 0.82 -6.38
C LEU A 230 -12.29 -0.57 -6.56
N HIS A 231 -13.56 -0.71 -6.22
CA HIS A 231 -14.34 -1.90 -6.53
C HIS A 231 -15.82 -1.56 -6.72
N ILE A 232 -16.58 -2.51 -7.25
CA ILE A 232 -18.03 -2.39 -7.40
C ILE A 232 -18.72 -3.11 -6.26
N GLU A 233 -19.61 -2.41 -5.56
CA GLU A 233 -20.54 -3.00 -4.58
C GLU A 233 -21.96 -2.75 -5.08
N LYS A 234 -22.67 -3.82 -5.46
CA LYS A 234 -23.96 -3.74 -6.19
C LYS A 234 -23.81 -2.90 -7.48
N ASN A 235 -24.43 -1.72 -7.52
CA ASN A 235 -24.36 -0.78 -8.64
C ASN A 235 -23.55 0.48 -8.28
N GLN A 236 -22.68 0.41 -7.27
CA GLN A 236 -21.95 1.55 -6.75
C GLN A 236 -20.46 1.39 -6.97
N LEU A 237 -19.78 2.47 -7.38
CA LEU A 237 -18.33 2.54 -7.38
C LEU A 237 -17.85 2.96 -5.99
N ILE A 238 -17.11 2.08 -5.34
CA ILE A 238 -16.60 2.29 -3.98
C ILE A 238 -15.09 2.47 -4.01
N LEU A 239 -14.61 3.51 -3.35
CA LEU A 239 -13.19 3.71 -3.02
C LEU A 239 -12.94 3.21 -1.61
N GLU A 240 -12.14 2.16 -1.49
CA GLU A 240 -11.55 1.79 -0.20
C GLU A 240 -10.34 2.66 0.08
N ALA A 241 -10.20 3.11 1.32
CA ALA A 241 -9.11 3.99 1.74
C ALA A 241 -8.69 3.74 3.20
N SER A 242 -7.48 4.15 3.57
CA SER A 242 -6.92 3.97 4.92
C SER A 242 -7.06 2.52 5.44
N GLU A 243 -7.53 2.33 6.68
CA GLU A 243 -7.71 1.03 7.31
C GLU A 243 -8.93 0.28 6.76
N ASP A 244 -10.10 0.89 6.85
CA ASP A 244 -11.40 0.26 6.54
C ASP A 244 -12.47 1.27 6.07
N ASN A 245 -12.04 2.46 5.64
CA ASN A 245 -12.95 3.46 5.09
C ASN A 245 -13.45 2.98 3.73
N LYS A 246 -14.77 3.06 3.53
CA LYS A 246 -15.44 2.86 2.25
C LYS A 246 -16.16 4.13 1.85
N TRP A 247 -15.74 4.69 0.71
CA TRP A 247 -16.31 5.90 0.15
C TRP A 247 -17.13 5.57 -1.10
N LEU A 248 -18.42 5.91 -1.07
CA LEU A 248 -19.26 5.94 -2.26
C LEU A 248 -18.78 7.07 -3.18
N VAL A 249 -18.25 6.69 -4.34
CA VAL A 249 -17.77 7.63 -5.37
C VAL A 249 -18.95 8.10 -6.22
N THR A 250 -19.70 7.15 -6.76
CA THR A 250 -20.89 7.40 -7.59
C THR A 250 -21.75 6.14 -7.68
N ASP A 251 -23.04 6.33 -7.87
CA ASP A 251 -23.92 5.28 -8.39
C ASP A 251 -23.68 5.09 -9.89
N LEU A 252 -23.89 3.88 -10.37
CA LEU A 252 -23.77 3.47 -11.76
C LEU A 252 -25.07 2.79 -12.21
N SER A 253 -25.34 2.79 -13.52
CA SER A 253 -26.36 1.88 -14.05
C SER A 253 -25.89 0.44 -13.93
N GLU A 254 -26.82 -0.51 -13.83
CA GLU A 254 -26.51 -1.94 -13.67
C GLU A 254 -25.57 -2.46 -14.77
N LYS A 255 -25.80 -2.02 -16.02
CA LYS A 255 -24.93 -2.37 -17.16
C LYS A 255 -23.49 -1.89 -16.96
N VAL A 256 -23.32 -0.61 -16.60
CA VAL A 256 -21.99 -0.01 -16.40
C VAL A 256 -21.28 -0.63 -15.19
N ALA A 257 -22.01 -0.86 -14.09
CA ALA A 257 -21.47 -1.53 -12.91
C ALA A 257 -20.95 -2.93 -13.24
N LYS A 258 -21.73 -3.72 -13.99
CA LYS A 258 -21.34 -5.07 -14.41
C LYS A 258 -20.11 -5.06 -15.33
N GLU A 259 -20.09 -4.17 -16.32
CA GLU A 259 -18.94 -4.03 -17.24
C GLU A 259 -17.68 -3.63 -16.46
N LEU A 260 -17.75 -2.65 -15.56
CA LEU A 260 -16.60 -2.22 -14.78
C LEU A 260 -16.14 -3.29 -13.77
N ASN A 261 -17.06 -4.01 -13.14
CA ASN A 261 -16.72 -5.12 -12.25
C ASN A 261 -15.96 -6.24 -12.98
N ASN A 262 -16.40 -6.57 -14.20
CA ASN A 262 -15.69 -7.54 -15.05
C ASN A 262 -14.28 -7.04 -15.39
N LYS A 263 -14.14 -5.76 -15.73
CA LYS A 263 -12.82 -5.14 -15.99
C LYS A 263 -11.90 -5.21 -14.77
N PHE A 264 -12.38 -4.85 -13.58
CA PHE A 264 -11.58 -4.97 -12.35
C PHE A 264 -11.18 -6.41 -12.06
N THR A 265 -12.11 -7.36 -12.20
CA THR A 265 -11.85 -8.79 -11.98
C THR A 265 -10.83 -9.34 -12.96
N GLN A 266 -10.96 -9.01 -14.25
CA GLN A 266 -10.00 -9.44 -15.27
C GLN A 266 -8.63 -8.82 -15.03
N ASN A 267 -8.58 -7.52 -14.73
CA ASN A 267 -7.35 -6.80 -14.45
C ASN A 267 -6.63 -7.32 -13.18
N LYS A 268 -7.35 -7.88 -12.20
CA LYS A 268 -6.76 -8.59 -11.05
C LYS A 268 -5.88 -9.76 -11.50
N ASN A 269 -6.33 -10.51 -12.51
CA ASN A 269 -5.61 -11.65 -13.07
C ASN A 269 -4.52 -11.22 -14.07
N ASP A 270 -4.86 -10.33 -14.99
CA ASP A 270 -4.00 -10.00 -16.15
C ASP A 270 -2.92 -8.96 -15.81
N SER A 271 -3.18 -8.11 -14.81
CA SER A 271 -2.38 -6.91 -14.50
C SER A 271 -2.16 -6.73 -13.00
N PHE A 272 -2.13 -7.81 -12.21
CA PHE A 272 -1.91 -7.80 -10.74
C PHE A 272 -2.85 -6.88 -9.95
N GLY A 273 -4.02 -6.53 -10.51
CA GLY A 273 -4.99 -5.66 -9.86
C GLY A 273 -4.62 -4.19 -9.85
N TYR A 274 -3.66 -3.73 -10.67
CA TYR A 274 -3.34 -2.31 -10.77
C TYR A 274 -4.56 -1.48 -11.15
N GLN A 275 -4.72 -0.31 -10.55
CA GLN A 275 -5.74 0.67 -10.93
C GLN A 275 -5.13 2.06 -10.82
N PHE A 276 -5.86 3.10 -11.20
CA PHE A 276 -5.40 4.46 -10.91
C PHE A 276 -6.54 5.41 -10.55
N ILE A 277 -6.17 6.49 -9.87
CA ILE A 277 -7.00 7.68 -9.72
C ILE A 277 -6.20 8.87 -10.20
N SER A 278 -6.79 9.69 -11.06
CA SER A 278 -6.21 10.95 -11.52
C SER A 278 -7.12 12.13 -11.20
N ILE A 279 -6.51 13.26 -10.86
CA ILE A 279 -7.20 14.52 -10.59
C ILE A 279 -6.62 15.57 -11.54
N GLN A 280 -7.48 16.20 -12.33
CA GLN A 280 -7.11 17.21 -13.32
C GLN A 280 -8.10 18.38 -13.30
N SER A 281 -7.74 19.52 -13.86
CA SER A 281 -8.68 20.64 -14.01
C SER A 281 -9.68 20.40 -15.13
N THR A 282 -9.21 19.88 -16.26
CA THR A 282 -10.04 19.54 -17.43
C THR A 282 -9.50 18.26 -18.09
N PRO A 283 -10.28 17.57 -18.95
CA PRO A 283 -9.82 16.36 -19.61
C PRO A 283 -8.73 16.58 -20.68
N PHE A 284 -8.48 17.83 -21.08
CA PHE A 284 -7.57 18.19 -22.19
C PHE A 284 -6.18 18.64 -21.72
N ILE A 285 -5.97 18.79 -20.42
CA ILE A 285 -4.70 19.22 -19.85
C ILE A 285 -3.88 17.98 -19.51
N GLU A 286 -2.63 17.92 -19.94
CA GLU A 286 -1.73 16.78 -19.66
C GLU A 286 -1.23 16.77 -18.20
N LYS A 287 -1.20 17.94 -17.56
CA LYS A 287 -0.78 18.09 -16.16
C LYS A 287 -1.78 17.46 -15.19
N PHE A 288 -1.28 16.67 -14.25
CA PHE A 288 -2.07 16.11 -13.16
C PHE A 288 -1.93 16.97 -11.90
N ALA A 289 -3.06 17.43 -11.37
CA ALA A 289 -3.10 17.96 -10.01
C ALA A 289 -2.83 16.84 -9.00
N GLY A 290 -3.30 15.61 -9.29
CA GLY A 290 -2.70 14.46 -8.65
C GLY A 290 -2.93 13.13 -9.35
N PHE A 291 -2.11 12.14 -9.01
CA PHE A 291 -2.17 10.80 -9.58
C PHE A 291 -1.76 9.73 -8.55
N TRP A 292 -2.59 8.72 -8.36
CA TRP A 292 -2.32 7.60 -7.46
C TRP A 292 -2.45 6.30 -8.24
N ILE A 293 -1.40 5.47 -8.18
CA ILE A 293 -1.51 4.07 -8.60
C ILE A 293 -2.09 3.30 -7.42
N LEU A 294 -3.11 2.48 -7.66
CA LEU A 294 -3.72 1.62 -6.65
C LEU A 294 -3.47 0.16 -7.00
N ARG A 295 -3.78 -0.74 -6.07
CA ARG A 295 -3.77 -2.17 -6.33
C ARG A 295 -4.86 -2.89 -5.55
N ASP A 296 -5.72 -3.60 -6.26
CA ASP A 296 -6.67 -4.54 -5.65
C ASP A 296 -5.96 -5.83 -5.26
N ILE A 297 -5.36 -5.80 -4.07
CA ILE A 297 -4.73 -6.95 -3.43
C ILE A 297 -5.47 -7.27 -2.14
N GLU A 298 -5.68 -8.55 -1.93
CA GLU A 298 -6.28 -9.08 -0.71
C GLU A 298 -5.34 -10.13 -0.15
N LEU A 299 -5.21 -10.16 1.18
CA LEU A 299 -4.54 -11.27 1.82
C LEU A 299 -5.33 -12.55 1.56
N ILE A 300 -4.61 -13.58 1.12
CA ILE A 300 -5.18 -14.87 0.79
C ILE A 300 -5.79 -15.48 2.06
N SER A 301 -6.97 -16.07 1.90
CA SER A 301 -7.67 -16.94 2.85
C SER A 301 -7.41 -18.43 2.59
#